data_AF-A0A2I0KEL6-F1
#
_entry.id   AF-A0A2I0KEL6-F1
#
_cell.length_a   1.000
_cell.length_b   1.000
_cell.length_c   1.000
_cell.angle_alpha   90.00
_cell.angle_beta   90.00
_cell.angle_gamma   90.00
#
_symmetry.space_group_name_H-M   'P 1'
#
loop_
_entity.id
_entity.type
_entity.pdbx_description
1 polymer ?
#
loop_
_entity_poly.entity_id
_entity_poly.type
_entity_poly.pdbx_seq_one_letter_code
_entity_poly.pdbx_strand_id
1 'polypeptide(L)'
;MAIPTPPFLLLFLFCLVSPVPPASSSPVLDPESVVQEVHRSIINATRTRRNLGYLSCATGNPIDDCWRCDPNWEKNRQRLADCAIGFGKSAVGGRD
;
A
#
# COMPACT_ATOMS: atom_id res chain seq x y z
N MET A 1 52.28 -28.39 -37.75
CA MET A 1 51.86 -28.57 -36.35
C MET A 1 50.66 -27.67 -36.12
N ALA A 2 49.44 -28.19 -36.26
CA ALA A 2 48.21 -27.45 -35.98
C ALA A 2 47.87 -27.68 -34.51
N ILE A 3 47.89 -26.62 -33.70
CA ILE A 3 47.50 -26.70 -32.30
C ILE A 3 45.97 -26.76 -32.27
N PRO A 4 45.34 -27.80 -31.71
CA PRO A 4 43.89 -27.85 -31.59
C PRO A 4 43.45 -26.71 -30.66
N THR A 5 42.68 -25.76 -31.18
CA THR A 5 42.09 -24.71 -30.38
C THR A 5 41.12 -25.34 -29.38
N PRO A 6 41.28 -25.12 -28.06
CA PRO A 6 40.43 -25.74 -27.08
C PRO A 6 38.98 -25.22 -27.23
N PRO A 7 37.96 -26.09 -27.08
CA PRO A 7 36.55 -25.74 -27.32
C PRO A 7 36.05 -24.58 -26.44
N PHE A 8 36.74 -24.31 -25.32
CA PHE A 8 36.48 -23.18 -24.45
C PHE A 8 36.70 -21.81 -25.11
N LEU A 9 37.65 -21.70 -26.04
CA LEU A 9 38.00 -20.45 -26.71
C LEU A 9 36.92 -20.07 -27.76
N LEU A 10 36.33 -21.07 -28.40
CA LEU A 10 35.19 -20.91 -29.31
C LEU A 10 33.93 -20.45 -28.56
N LEU A 11 33.66 -21.02 -27.39
CA LEU A 11 32.52 -20.65 -26.53
C LEU A 11 32.65 -19.21 -26.02
N PHE A 12 33.85 -18.79 -25.64
CA PHE A 12 34.14 -17.42 -25.21
C PHE A 12 33.95 -16.40 -26.35
N LEU A 13 34.43 -16.72 -27.55
CA LEU A 13 34.20 -15.91 -28.74
C LEU A 13 32.71 -15.82 -29.11
N PHE A 14 31.95 -16.91 -28.92
CA PHE A 14 30.51 -16.92 -29.17
C PHE A 14 29.74 -15.98 -28.23
N CYS A 15 30.14 -15.89 -26.96
CA CYS A 15 29.57 -14.94 -26.00
C CYS A 15 29.93 -13.47 -26.29
N LEU A 16 31.12 -13.22 -26.84
CA LEU A 16 31.54 -11.87 -27.23
C LEU A 16 30.86 -11.37 -28.51
N VAL A 17 30.49 -12.28 -29.40
CA VAL A 17 29.86 -11.98 -30.70
C VAL A 17 28.33 -12.08 -30.63
N SER A 18 27.77 -12.77 -29.64
CA SER A 18 26.33 -12.76 -29.40
C SER A 18 25.88 -11.34 -29.04
N PRO A 19 24.97 -10.73 -29.82
CA PRO A 19 24.40 -9.44 -29.45
C PRO A 19 23.67 -9.66 -28.13
N VAL A 20 24.15 -9.06 -27.04
CA VAL A 20 23.33 -8.92 -25.84
C VAL A 20 22.13 -8.10 -26.30
N PRO A 21 20.90 -8.64 -26.29
CA PRO A 21 19.74 -7.84 -26.63
C PRO A 21 19.76 -6.65 -25.67
N PRO A 22 19.66 -5.41 -26.17
CA PRO A 22 19.57 -4.26 -25.27
C PRO A 22 18.41 -4.57 -24.33
N ALA A 23 18.69 -4.61 -23.03
CA ALA A 23 17.65 -4.73 -22.03
C ALA A 23 16.65 -3.61 -22.32
N SER A 24 15.49 -3.98 -22.85
CA SER A 24 14.49 -3.01 -23.29
C SER A 24 13.82 -2.48 -22.03
N SER A 25 14.46 -1.52 -21.36
CA SER A 25 13.74 -0.59 -20.53
C SER A 25 12.95 0.30 -21.50
N SER A 26 11.76 -0.18 -21.91
CA SER A 26 10.87 0.63 -22.74
C SER A 26 10.54 1.90 -21.95
N PRO A 27 10.96 3.09 -22.40
CA PRO A 27 10.48 4.32 -21.79
C PRO A 27 8.99 4.37 -22.10
N VAL A 28 8.16 4.38 -21.06
CA VAL A 28 6.72 4.59 -21.20
C VAL A 28 6.54 5.87 -22.02
N LEU A 29 5.87 5.77 -23.17
CA LEU A 29 5.70 6.87 -24.14
C LEU A 29 5.09 8.13 -23.50
N ASP A 30 4.29 7.93 -22.45
CA ASP A 30 3.72 8.99 -21.64
C ASP A 30 3.65 8.56 -20.16
N PRO A 31 4.64 8.94 -19.34
CA PRO A 31 4.66 8.63 -17.91
C PRO A 31 3.43 9.16 -17.17
N GLU A 32 2.82 10.26 -17.62
CA GLU A 32 1.64 10.86 -16.98
C GLU A 32 0.41 9.97 -17.14
N SER A 33 0.26 9.28 -18.27
CA SER A 33 -0.84 8.33 -18.48
C SER A 33 -0.87 7.21 -17.43
N VAL A 34 0.30 6.70 -17.05
CA VAL A 34 0.43 5.65 -16.02
C VAL A 34 0.10 6.21 -14.64
N VAL A 35 0.56 7.43 -14.33
CA VAL A 35 0.21 8.11 -13.07
C VAL A 35 -1.29 8.33 -12.97
N GLN A 36 -1.93 8.78 -14.04
CA GLN A 36 -3.38 9.00 -14.09
C GLN A 36 -4.17 7.69 -13.94
N GLU A 37 -3.73 6.61 -14.57
CA GLU A 37 -4.35 5.30 -14.44
C GLU A 37 -4.26 4.77 -12.99
N VAL A 38 -3.09 4.88 -12.37
CA VAL A 38 -2.88 4.50 -10.96
C VAL A 38 -3.74 5.37 -10.04
N HIS A 39 -3.80 6.68 -10.26
CA HIS A 39 -4.61 7.57 -9.45
C HIS A 39 -6.11 7.22 -9.55
N ARG A 40 -6.59 6.95 -10.76
CA ARG A 40 -7.96 6.51 -11.03
C ARG A 40 -8.29 5.17 -10.36
N SER A 41 -7.37 4.21 -10.42
CA SER A 41 -7.57 2.90 -9.77
C SER A 41 -7.63 3.02 -8.25
N ILE A 42 -6.77 3.87 -7.65
CA ILE A 42 -6.79 4.17 -6.22
C ILE A 42 -8.12 4.82 -5.82
N ILE A 43 -8.57 5.85 -6.53
CA ILE A 43 -9.86 6.52 -6.23
C ILE A 43 -11.01 5.51 -6.29
N ASN A 44 -11.08 4.71 -7.36
CA ASN A 44 -12.16 3.72 -7.52
C ASN A 44 -12.12 2.65 -6.42
N ALA A 45 -10.95 2.15 -6.05
CA ALA A 45 -10.78 1.15 -5.00
C ALA A 45 -10.98 1.70 -3.57
N THR A 46 -10.89 3.02 -3.38
CA THR A 46 -11.03 3.68 -2.07
C THR A 46 -12.36 4.40 -1.89
N ARG A 47 -13.14 4.62 -2.96
CA ARG A 47 -14.43 5.33 -2.93
C ARG A 47 -15.45 4.70 -1.97
N THR A 48 -15.51 3.37 -1.93
CA THR A 48 -16.38 2.64 -0.98
C THR A 48 -15.76 2.50 0.40
N ARG A 49 -14.43 2.37 0.49
CA ARG A 49 -13.69 2.25 1.77
C ARG A 49 -13.58 3.55 2.57
N ARG A 50 -13.67 4.70 1.91
CA ARG A 50 -13.64 6.03 2.55
C ARG A 50 -15.03 6.63 2.79
N ASN A 51 -16.10 5.87 2.57
CA ASN A 51 -17.42 6.26 3.06
C ASN A 51 -17.48 6.04 4.57
N LEU A 52 -16.58 6.71 5.32
CA LEU A 52 -16.78 6.95 6.73
C LEU A 52 -18.05 7.77 6.79
N GLY A 53 -19.16 7.13 7.16
CA GLY A 53 -20.40 7.83 7.49
C GLY A 53 -20.12 8.79 8.64
N TYR A 54 -19.56 9.96 8.33
CA TYR A 54 -19.04 10.92 9.32
C TYR A 54 -20.14 11.37 10.29
N LEU A 55 -21.40 11.31 9.82
CA LEU A 55 -22.63 11.62 10.53
C LEU A 55 -23.42 10.36 10.96
N SER A 56 -22.93 9.16 10.66
CA SER A 56 -23.59 7.89 10.95
C SER A 56 -22.98 7.24 12.18
N CYS A 57 -23.82 6.63 13.02
CA CYS A 57 -23.37 5.52 13.83
C CYS A 57 -23.12 4.29 12.92
N ALA A 58 -22.10 3.48 13.21
CA ALA A 58 -21.69 2.32 12.39
C ALA A 58 -20.88 2.66 11.12
N THR A 59 -19.79 3.39 11.30
CA THR A 59 -18.74 3.62 10.29
C THR A 59 -17.89 2.38 10.00
N GLY A 60 -18.00 1.34 10.81
CA GLY A 60 -17.23 0.09 10.68
C GLY A 60 -15.96 0.06 11.52
N ASN A 61 -15.72 1.11 12.32
CA ASN A 61 -14.69 1.13 13.34
C ASN A 61 -15.36 1.12 14.74
N PRO A 62 -15.31 0.01 15.49
CA PRO A 62 -15.98 -0.11 16.78
C PRO A 62 -15.54 0.92 17.83
N ILE A 63 -14.30 1.43 17.75
CA ILE A 63 -13.82 2.48 18.67
C ILE A 63 -14.52 3.80 18.35
N ASP A 64 -14.57 4.17 17.07
CA ASP A 64 -15.23 5.40 16.63
C ASP A 64 -16.73 5.34 16.84
N ASP A 65 -17.34 4.19 16.57
CA ASP A 65 -18.76 3.94 16.78
C ASP A 65 -19.12 3.94 18.29
N CYS A 66 -18.18 3.71 19.19
CA CYS A 66 -18.46 3.81 20.63
C CYS A 66 -18.66 5.27 21.08
N TRP A 67 -17.79 6.20 20.64
CA TRP A 67 -17.86 7.59 21.11
C TRP A 67 -18.65 8.52 20.18
N ARG A 68 -18.62 8.32 18.86
CA ARG A 68 -19.38 9.16 17.91
C ARG A 68 -20.89 9.00 18.04
N CYS A 69 -21.32 7.85 18.53
CA CYS A 69 -22.74 7.53 18.69
C CYS A 69 -23.33 8.04 20.00
N ASP A 70 -22.50 8.56 20.92
CA ASP A 70 -22.99 9.23 22.13
C ASP A 70 -23.30 10.71 21.80
N PRO A 71 -24.58 11.14 21.80
CA PRO A 71 -24.93 12.52 21.54
C PRO A 71 -24.40 13.50 22.62
N ASN A 72 -24.01 12.99 23.79
CA ASN A 72 -23.43 13.77 24.89
C ASN A 72 -21.91 13.56 25.02
N TRP A 73 -21.23 13.02 24.01
CA TRP A 73 -19.78 12.73 24.07
C TRP A 73 -18.96 13.95 24.53
N GLU A 74 -19.37 15.16 24.12
CA GLU A 74 -18.68 16.41 24.46
C GLU A 74 -18.69 16.69 25.97
N LYS A 75 -19.77 16.29 26.66
CA LYS A 75 -19.97 16.46 28.11
C LYS A 75 -19.38 15.29 28.89
N ASN A 76 -19.18 14.14 28.23
CA ASN A 76 -18.75 12.89 28.84
C ASN A 76 -17.42 12.40 28.24
N ARG A 77 -16.46 13.29 27.98
CA ARG A 77 -15.21 12.94 27.27
C ARG A 77 -14.42 11.80 27.92
N GLN A 78 -14.48 11.69 29.24
CA GLN A 78 -13.80 10.65 30.01
C GLN A 78 -14.30 9.23 29.66
N ARG A 79 -15.54 9.11 29.15
CA ARG A 79 -16.13 7.85 28.67
C ARG A 79 -15.38 7.26 27.46
N LEU A 80 -14.57 8.04 26.74
CA LEU A 80 -13.74 7.50 25.64
C LEU A 80 -12.78 6.41 26.13
N ALA A 81 -12.37 6.43 27.39
CA ALA A 81 -11.54 5.39 27.98
C ALA A 81 -12.21 4.00 27.96
N ASP A 82 -13.55 3.94 27.93
CA ASP A 82 -14.30 2.69 27.88
C ASP A 82 -14.46 2.14 26.45
N CYS A 83 -14.09 2.93 25.43
CA CYS A 83 -14.20 2.55 24.01
C CYS A 83 -12.98 1.77 23.49
N ALA A 84 -11.92 1.63 24.27
CA ALA A 84 -10.69 0.97 23.85
C ALA A 84 -10.89 -0.56 23.68
N ILE A 85 -10.36 -1.11 22.59
CA ILE A 85 -10.38 -2.56 22.30
C ILE A 85 -8.97 -3.09 22.02
N GLY A 86 -8.82 -4.42 21.99
CA GLY A 86 -7.53 -5.07 21.73
C GLY A 86 -6.60 -5.12 22.94
N PHE A 87 -5.29 -5.20 22.71
CA PHE A 87 -4.29 -5.31 23.78
C PHE A 87 -4.26 -4.09 24.72
N GLY A 88 -4.61 -2.90 24.20
CA GLY A 88 -4.68 -1.65 24.97
C GLY A 88 -6.01 -1.37 25.65
N LYS A 89 -6.96 -2.32 25.67
CA LYS A 89 -8.33 -2.10 26.19
C LYS A 89 -8.41 -1.64 27.66
N SER A 90 -7.33 -1.80 28.42
CA SER A 90 -7.26 -1.38 29.83
C SER A 90 -6.66 0.02 30.02
N ALA A 91 -6.36 0.75 28.94
CA ALA A 91 -5.86 2.11 29.03
C ALA A 91 -6.98 3.07 29.49
N VAL A 92 -6.81 3.66 30.67
CA VAL A 92 -7.81 4.58 31.26
C VAL A 92 -7.49 6.06 31.05
N GLY A 93 -6.23 6.41 30.77
CA GLY A 93 -5.81 7.81 30.60
C GLY A 93 -6.09 8.65 31.85
N GLY A 94 -6.68 9.84 31.66
CA GLY A 94 -7.12 10.75 32.72
C GLY A 94 -8.63 10.71 33.00
N ARG A 95 -9.24 9.52 32.90
CA ARG A 95 -10.66 9.32 33.22
C ARG A 95 -10.95 9.63 34.69
N ASP A 96 -10.03 9.24 35.57
CA ASP A 96 -10.16 9.26 37.02
C ASP A 96 -9.16 10.24 37.65
#